data_AF-A0A2Z5G5N7-F1
#
_entry.id   AF-A0A2Z5G5N7-F1
#
_cell.length_a   1.000
_cell.length_b   1.000
_cell.length_c   1.000
_cell.angle_alpha   90.00
_cell.angle_beta   90.00
_cell.angle_gamma   90.00
#
_symmetry.space_group_name_H-M   'P 1'
#
loop_
_entity.id
_entity.type
_entity.pdbx_description
1 polymer ?
#
loop_
_entity_poly.entity_id
_entity_poly.type
_entity_poly.pdbx_seq_one_letter_code
_entity_poly.pdbx_strand_id
1 'polypeptide(L)'
;MSGGVPVDYYLDLQEDTQSIRGRVHMTWGWTEIDRSIVNGDTFTLYLRNAIPIHVVCKQLGQELLIVIYDPRTSPFSFKAHPVRQFPELPVPRPLPAIADISAGRVALATPPMGWNSWNHFAERIDDTTVRSIADALVKTGMRDAGYRYLVIDEGWAAARGIDGRLRGNTKFPDMKALADYVHSRGLLFGIYSSPGPLTCGAYTASFGHEDDDARAFALWGVDYLKYDWCSAGELYPQSAMRSVYQKMGSALQRTGRPIAFAICQYGQEEVARWGAAAGGSLWRISADIQDTWDSMRLNSLADEEIPHKEHDSVWNDPDMLEVGNGGMTDAEYRTHMSLWALLGAPLILGNDPRDLDDATRKILLNREVIAIDQDPGQGRGKVLSRKDNIEIWIKPLGDGSIVIGIVNADVRRKRVELAWKDVGLVQAPLHLRDLWAHKYLTTHSSGVAATLDSHQTLLLRVYPS
;
A
#
# COMPACT_ATOMS: atom_id res chain seq x y z
N MET A 1 -6.14 1.46 27.09
CA MET A 1 -5.61 2.84 27.03
C MET A 1 -4.52 2.83 25.97
N SER A 2 -4.78 3.45 24.84
CA SER A 2 -3.92 3.52 23.66
C SER A 2 -2.65 4.28 23.99
N GLY A 3 -1.51 3.58 24.02
CA GLY A 3 -0.18 4.19 24.17
C GLY A 3 0.33 4.85 22.89
N GLY A 4 -0.55 5.53 22.15
CA GLY A 4 -0.13 6.42 21.07
C GLY A 4 0.50 7.67 21.66
N VAL A 5 1.51 8.22 21.00
CA VAL A 5 2.01 9.56 21.32
C VAL A 5 0.85 10.54 21.12
N PRO A 6 0.65 11.54 22.00
CA PRO A 6 -0.35 12.57 21.79
C PRO A 6 -0.21 13.15 20.38
N VAL A 7 -1.32 13.20 19.64
CA VAL A 7 -1.34 13.86 18.34
C VAL A 7 -1.45 15.35 18.59
N ASP A 8 -0.36 16.04 18.32
CA ASP A 8 -0.31 17.49 18.35
C ASP A 8 -0.74 18.04 16.99
N TYR A 9 -1.64 19.02 17.03
CA TYR A 9 -2.09 19.77 15.88
C TYR A 9 -1.63 21.22 16.00
N TYR A 10 -0.97 21.73 14.97
CA TYR A 10 -0.57 23.13 14.89
C TYR A 10 -1.17 23.77 13.64
N LEU A 11 -1.88 24.87 13.82
CA LEU A 11 -2.53 25.61 12.74
C LEU A 11 -1.66 26.82 12.36
N ASP A 12 -1.05 26.78 11.17
CA ASP A 12 -0.33 27.92 10.60
C ASP A 12 -1.32 28.67 9.71
N LEU A 13 -2.02 29.64 10.29
CA LEU A 13 -3.13 30.32 9.64
C LEU A 13 -2.76 31.77 9.31
N GLN A 14 -3.01 32.14 8.07
CA GLN A 14 -2.97 33.52 7.60
C GLN A 14 -4.37 33.92 7.14
N GLU A 15 -4.90 34.98 7.73
CA GLU A 15 -6.19 35.55 7.35
C GLU A 15 -5.98 36.61 6.25
N ASP A 16 -6.75 36.45 5.17
CA ASP A 16 -6.98 37.45 4.13
C ASP A 16 -8.46 37.91 4.23
N THR A 17 -8.81 39.03 3.60
CA THR A 17 -10.09 39.75 3.73
C THR A 17 -11.38 38.90 3.71
N GLN A 18 -11.37 37.72 3.07
CA GLN A 18 -12.50 36.76 3.08
C GLN A 18 -12.08 35.29 3.16
N SER A 19 -10.81 34.98 3.46
CA SER A 19 -10.32 33.59 3.46
C SER A 19 -9.20 33.37 4.46
N ILE A 20 -9.11 32.16 4.98
CA ILE A 20 -7.98 31.67 5.77
C ILE A 20 -7.17 30.73 4.89
N ARG A 21 -5.87 30.97 4.82
CA ARG A 21 -4.90 30.15 4.10
C ARG A 21 -3.84 29.64 5.07
N GLY A 22 -3.02 28.71 4.59
CA GLY A 22 -1.89 28.16 5.34
C GLY A 22 -1.96 26.66 5.46
N ARG A 23 -1.50 26.11 6.59
CA ARG A 23 -1.30 24.68 6.77
C ARG A 23 -1.84 24.19 8.10
N VAL A 24 -2.29 22.94 8.10
CA VAL A 24 -2.53 22.16 9.31
C VAL A 24 -1.36 21.20 9.45
N HIS A 25 -0.53 21.43 10.46
CA HIS A 25 0.53 20.51 10.86
C HIS A 25 -0.02 19.53 11.88
N MET A 26 0.39 18.28 11.73
CA MET A 26 0.07 17.13 12.56
C MET A 26 1.40 16.49 12.93
N THR A 27 1.42 15.69 13.99
CA THR A 27 2.65 15.03 14.45
C THR A 27 3.36 14.19 13.37
N TRP A 28 2.65 13.77 12.32
CA TRP A 28 3.15 12.95 11.24
C TRP A 28 3.29 13.65 9.87
N GLY A 29 3.09 14.96 9.80
CA GLY A 29 3.14 15.68 8.52
C GLY A 29 2.18 16.86 8.50
N TRP A 30 2.07 17.50 7.34
CA TRP A 30 1.21 18.67 7.16
C TRP A 30 0.32 18.53 5.93
N THR A 31 -0.79 19.26 5.93
CA THR A 31 -1.65 19.42 4.76
C THR A 31 -1.94 20.91 4.52
N GLU A 32 -1.97 21.29 3.25
CA GLU A 32 -2.39 22.64 2.84
C GLU A 32 -3.90 22.83 3.01
N ILE A 33 -4.29 24.05 3.33
CA ILE A 33 -5.68 24.50 3.28
C ILE A 33 -6.01 24.81 1.82
N ASP A 34 -6.91 24.02 1.24
CA ASP A 34 -7.35 24.18 -0.15
C ASP A 34 -8.38 25.30 -0.30
N ARG A 35 -9.34 25.32 0.62
CA ARG A 35 -10.41 26.33 0.66
C ARG A 35 -10.80 26.62 2.10
N SER A 36 -11.27 27.84 2.36
CA SER A 36 -11.88 28.20 3.64
C SER A 36 -13.22 28.89 3.44
N ILE A 37 -14.12 28.77 4.40
CA ILE A 37 -15.33 29.59 4.51
C ILE A 37 -15.28 30.32 5.86
N VAL A 38 -15.37 31.64 5.86
CA VAL A 38 -15.33 32.49 7.07
C VAL A 38 -16.70 33.12 7.29
N ASN A 39 -17.26 32.94 8.49
CA ASN A 39 -18.56 33.44 8.92
C ASN A 39 -18.47 34.02 10.34
N GLY A 40 -18.03 35.27 10.46
CA GLY A 40 -17.88 35.93 11.76
C GLY A 40 -16.80 35.26 12.61
N ASP A 41 -17.17 34.77 13.80
CA ASP A 41 -16.26 34.08 14.73
C ASP A 41 -16.01 32.61 14.36
N THR A 42 -16.64 32.11 13.30
CA THR A 42 -16.57 30.71 12.89
C THR A 42 -16.00 30.60 11.49
N PHE A 43 -15.07 29.66 11.27
CA PHE A 43 -14.56 29.35 9.95
C PHE A 43 -14.43 27.84 9.74
N THR A 44 -14.54 27.41 8.49
CA THR A 44 -14.33 26.02 8.07
C THR A 44 -13.16 25.95 7.12
N LEU A 45 -12.17 25.13 7.44
CA LEU A 45 -11.03 24.83 6.57
C LEU A 45 -11.27 23.51 5.84
N TYR A 46 -11.11 23.50 4.53
CA TYR A 46 -11.11 22.31 3.70
C TYR A 46 -9.66 22.01 3.34
N LEU A 47 -9.17 20.83 3.73
CA LEU A 47 -7.78 20.44 3.55
C LEU A 47 -7.59 19.79 2.17
N ARG A 48 -6.43 20.03 1.54
CA ARG A 48 -6.06 19.42 0.28
C ARG A 48 -5.69 17.95 0.48
N ASN A 49 -6.70 17.10 0.64
CA ASN A 49 -6.56 15.66 0.87
C ASN A 49 -7.41 14.86 -0.13
N ALA A 50 -7.02 13.61 -0.38
CA ALA A 50 -7.80 12.65 -1.18
C ALA A 50 -9.18 12.36 -0.55
N ILE A 51 -9.28 12.54 0.77
CA ILE A 51 -10.50 12.40 1.56
C ILE A 51 -10.90 13.80 2.07
N PRO A 52 -12.18 14.21 1.95
CA PRO A 52 -12.63 15.53 2.38
C PRO A 52 -12.64 15.64 3.91
N ILE A 53 -11.50 16.03 4.47
CA ILE A 53 -11.38 16.45 5.87
C ILE A 53 -11.70 17.94 5.93
N HIS A 54 -12.59 18.31 6.86
CA HIS A 54 -12.81 19.71 7.18
C HIS A 54 -12.69 19.97 8.66
N VAL A 55 -12.15 21.14 8.96
CA VAL A 55 -11.89 21.60 10.32
C VAL A 55 -12.79 22.79 10.58
N VAL A 56 -13.71 22.66 11.54
CA VAL A 56 -14.56 23.76 11.98
C VAL A 56 -13.90 24.40 13.18
N CYS A 57 -13.58 25.69 13.05
CA CYS A 57 -12.96 26.48 14.10
C CYS A 57 -13.93 27.55 14.54
N LYS A 58 -14.11 27.69 15.86
CA LYS A 58 -14.82 28.81 16.48
C LYS A 58 -13.88 29.58 17.39
N GLN A 59 -13.74 30.87 17.13
CA GLN A 59 -12.95 31.77 17.97
C GLN A 59 -13.64 32.02 19.30
N LEU A 60 -12.93 31.75 20.39
CA LEU A 60 -13.35 31.97 21.77
C LEU A 60 -12.33 32.89 22.46
N GLY A 61 -12.43 34.18 22.19
CA GLY A 61 -11.44 35.17 22.63
C GLY A 61 -10.11 34.97 21.93
N GLN A 62 -9.08 34.55 22.69
CA GLN A 62 -7.76 34.19 22.12
C GLN A 62 -7.66 32.71 21.75
N GLU A 63 -8.60 31.85 22.18
CA GLU A 63 -8.58 30.42 21.88
C GLU A 63 -9.36 30.11 20.59
N LEU A 64 -9.07 28.95 20.00
CA LEU A 64 -9.90 28.34 18.97
C LEU A 64 -10.49 27.05 19.52
N LEU A 65 -11.82 26.93 19.54
CA LEU A 65 -12.47 25.63 19.64
C LEU A 65 -12.42 24.99 18.26
N ILE A 66 -11.75 23.86 18.16
CA ILE A 66 -11.57 23.13 16.92
C ILE A 66 -12.39 21.85 16.98
N VAL A 67 -13.08 21.55 15.88
CA VAL A 67 -13.72 20.27 15.64
C VAL A 67 -13.21 19.73 14.31
N ILE A 68 -12.59 18.55 14.34
CA ILE A 68 -12.10 17.89 13.14
C ILE A 68 -13.12 16.86 12.69
N TYR A 69 -13.54 16.97 11.43
CA TYR A 69 -14.40 16.01 10.76
C TYR A 69 -13.56 15.22 9.75
N ASP A 70 -13.12 14.04 10.16
CA ASP A 70 -12.48 13.05 9.30
C ASP A 70 -13.46 11.89 9.11
N PRO A 71 -13.88 11.55 7.89
CA PRO A 71 -14.89 10.49 7.66
C PRO A 71 -14.43 9.09 8.09
N ARG A 72 -13.14 8.91 8.39
CA ARG A 72 -12.58 7.64 8.89
C ARG A 72 -12.71 7.48 10.41
N THR A 73 -13.02 8.55 11.14
CA THR A 73 -13.04 8.56 12.61
C THR A 73 -14.26 9.30 13.15
N SER A 74 -14.58 9.10 14.43
CA SER A 74 -15.57 9.97 15.08
C SER A 74 -15.00 11.39 15.20
N PRO A 75 -15.80 12.44 14.93
CA PRO A 75 -15.36 13.81 15.13
C PRO A 75 -14.88 14.01 16.56
N PHE A 76 -13.74 14.68 16.70
CA PHE A 76 -13.20 15.04 17.99
C PHE A 76 -12.95 16.54 18.04
N SER A 77 -13.01 17.08 19.25
CA SER A 77 -12.85 18.50 19.50
C SER A 77 -11.82 18.76 20.58
N PHE A 78 -11.13 19.89 20.43
CA PHE A 78 -10.14 20.35 21.37
C PHE A 78 -10.05 21.87 21.30
N LYS A 79 -9.43 22.46 22.31
CA LYS A 79 -9.12 23.89 22.32
C LYS A 79 -7.67 24.07 21.90
N ALA A 80 -7.43 24.92 20.91
CA ALA A 80 -6.11 25.41 20.59
C ALA A 80 -5.88 26.79 21.23
N HIS A 81 -4.64 27.01 21.63
CA HIS A 81 -4.18 28.28 22.18
C HIS A 81 -3.12 28.86 21.22
N PRO A 82 -3.04 30.20 21.08
CA PRO A 82 -2.08 30.84 20.21
C PRO A 82 -0.67 30.63 20.77
N VAL A 83 0.24 30.15 19.93
CA VAL A 83 1.66 30.03 20.26
C VAL A 83 2.43 31.15 19.59
N ARG A 84 3.44 31.69 20.27
CA ARG A 84 4.28 32.77 19.72
C ARG A 84 5.25 32.29 18.65
N GLN A 85 5.59 31.00 18.68
CA GLN A 85 6.51 30.37 17.75
C GLN A 85 6.02 28.93 17.50
N PHE A 86 6.07 28.50 16.25
CA PHE A 86 5.87 27.11 15.88
C PHE A 86 6.94 26.22 16.54
N PRO A 87 6.62 24.98 16.95
CA PRO A 87 7.64 24.05 17.43
C PRO A 87 8.75 23.91 16.39
N GLU A 88 10.01 24.01 16.83
CA GLU A 88 11.13 23.82 15.91
C GLU A 88 11.22 22.35 15.51
N LEU A 89 11.10 22.10 14.22
CA LEU A 89 11.42 20.81 13.64
C LEU A 89 12.90 20.49 13.87
N PRO A 90 13.25 19.21 14.06
CA PRO A 90 14.65 18.82 14.16
C PRO A 90 15.40 19.23 12.89
N VAL A 91 16.67 19.64 13.05
CA VAL A 91 17.49 20.06 11.91
C VAL A 91 17.65 18.89 10.91
N PRO A 92 17.30 19.07 9.62
CA PRO A 92 17.49 18.05 8.60
C PRO A 92 18.92 17.53 8.60
N ARG A 93 19.09 16.21 8.50
CA ARG A 93 20.43 15.60 8.49
C ARG A 93 21.02 15.68 7.08
N PRO A 94 22.36 15.80 6.95
CA PRO A 94 23.01 15.72 5.65
C PRO A 94 22.62 14.43 4.92
N LEU A 95 22.30 14.58 3.64
CA LEU A 95 21.92 13.46 2.78
C LEU A 95 23.13 13.01 1.96
N PRO A 96 23.23 11.70 1.67
CA PRO A 96 24.29 11.21 0.80
C PRO A 96 24.15 11.79 -0.61
N ALA A 97 25.28 11.93 -1.31
CA ALA A 97 25.24 12.19 -2.74
C ALA A 97 24.47 11.07 -3.44
N ILE A 98 23.65 11.46 -4.42
CA ILE A 98 22.86 10.51 -5.19
C ILE A 98 23.80 9.53 -5.91
N ALA A 99 23.56 8.24 -5.71
CA ALA A 99 24.27 7.13 -6.34
C ALA A 99 23.26 6.09 -6.85
N ASP A 100 23.74 5.17 -7.68
CA ASP A 100 22.99 3.96 -8.02
C ASP A 100 23.52 2.81 -7.16
N ILE A 101 22.68 2.37 -6.22
CA ILE A 101 22.96 1.24 -5.32
C ILE A 101 22.09 0.02 -5.64
N SER A 102 21.52 -0.05 -6.84
CA SER A 102 20.62 -1.14 -7.25
C SER A 102 21.26 -2.52 -7.24
N ALA A 103 22.59 -2.61 -7.38
CA ALA A 103 23.33 -3.88 -7.36
C ALA A 103 23.28 -4.60 -5.99
N GLY A 104 23.11 -3.86 -4.89
CA GLY A 104 23.06 -4.43 -3.54
C GLY A 104 21.64 -4.74 -3.04
N ARG A 105 20.60 -4.44 -3.82
CA ARG A 105 19.21 -4.64 -3.39
C ARG A 105 18.85 -6.13 -3.32
N VAL A 106 17.79 -6.44 -2.57
CA VAL A 106 17.13 -7.74 -2.68
C VAL A 106 16.29 -7.78 -3.96
N ALA A 107 16.61 -8.69 -4.86
CA ALA A 107 15.82 -8.96 -6.06
C ALA A 107 14.69 -9.94 -5.73
N LEU A 108 13.45 -9.53 -5.96
CA LEU A 108 12.27 -10.36 -5.78
C LEU A 108 11.89 -10.98 -7.13
N ALA A 109 12.04 -12.30 -7.27
CA ALA A 109 11.84 -13.00 -8.55
C ALA A 109 10.41 -12.87 -9.10
N THR A 110 9.44 -12.82 -8.20
CA THR A 110 8.00 -12.58 -8.44
C THR A 110 7.50 -11.51 -7.48
N PRO A 111 6.32 -10.90 -7.71
CA PRO A 111 5.74 -9.94 -6.78
C PRO A 111 5.61 -10.57 -5.38
N PRO A 112 5.97 -9.85 -4.30
CA PRO A 112 5.89 -10.43 -2.97
C PRO A 112 4.43 -10.66 -2.58
N MET A 113 4.17 -11.82 -1.98
CA MET A 113 2.87 -12.15 -1.40
C MET A 113 2.99 -12.25 0.11
N GLY A 114 2.00 -11.75 0.84
CA GLY A 114 2.07 -11.69 2.29
C GLY A 114 0.82 -11.13 2.95
N TRP A 115 1.00 -10.60 4.15
CA TRP A 115 -0.02 -9.97 4.98
C TRP A 115 0.59 -8.76 5.68
N ASN A 116 -0.20 -7.71 5.86
CA ASN A 116 0.16 -6.51 6.61
C ASN A 116 -0.95 -6.19 7.61
N SER A 117 -0.56 -5.72 8.80
CA SER A 117 -1.50 -5.48 9.91
C SER A 117 -2.42 -4.26 9.74
N TRP A 118 -2.11 -3.31 8.85
CA TRP A 118 -2.67 -1.96 8.91
C TRP A 118 -4.17 -1.88 8.62
N ASN A 119 -4.63 -2.32 7.44
CA ASN A 119 -6.01 -2.03 6.98
C ASN A 119 -7.08 -2.52 7.96
N HIS A 120 -6.92 -3.71 8.54
CA HIS A 120 -7.89 -4.26 9.49
C HIS A 120 -7.63 -3.83 10.95
N PHE A 121 -6.38 -3.88 11.42
CA PHE A 121 -6.06 -3.71 12.84
C PHE A 121 -5.72 -2.27 13.20
N ALA A 122 -5.23 -1.47 12.27
CA ALA A 122 -4.53 -0.22 12.55
C ALA A 122 -3.52 -0.45 13.70
N GLU A 123 -3.57 0.36 14.76
CA GLU A 123 -2.70 0.20 15.93
C GLU A 123 -3.15 -0.86 16.94
N ARG A 124 -4.27 -1.56 16.69
CA ARG A 124 -4.82 -2.61 17.57
C ARG A 124 -4.12 -3.95 17.32
N ILE A 125 -2.79 -3.92 17.30
CA ILE A 125 -1.92 -5.07 17.04
C ILE A 125 -0.91 -5.23 18.18
N ASP A 126 -0.60 -6.48 18.54
CA ASP A 126 0.39 -6.87 19.55
C ASP A 126 1.09 -8.18 19.19
N ASP A 127 2.14 -8.54 19.93
CA ASP A 127 2.92 -9.77 19.72
C ASP A 127 2.03 -11.02 19.68
N THR A 128 1.05 -11.13 20.59
CA THR A 128 0.15 -12.29 20.67
C THR A 128 -0.71 -12.41 19.42
N THR A 129 -1.26 -11.29 18.96
CA THR A 129 -2.07 -11.23 17.74
C THR A 129 -1.22 -11.60 16.52
N VAL A 130 0.01 -11.08 16.40
CA VAL A 130 0.91 -11.42 15.29
C VAL A 130 1.24 -12.91 15.26
N ARG A 131 1.50 -13.54 16.41
CA ARG A 131 1.71 -15.00 16.48
C ARG A 131 0.47 -15.77 16.03
N SER A 132 -0.71 -15.34 16.46
CA SER A 132 -1.98 -15.93 16.04
C SER A 132 -2.23 -15.80 14.53
N ILE A 133 -1.86 -14.66 13.94
CA ILE A 133 -1.92 -14.45 12.48
C ILE A 133 -0.94 -15.37 11.76
N ALA A 134 0.29 -15.52 12.25
CA ALA A 134 1.27 -16.45 11.69
C ALA A 134 0.74 -17.89 11.68
N ASP A 135 0.11 -18.33 12.77
CA ASP A 135 -0.53 -19.65 12.84
C ASP A 135 -1.73 -19.77 11.88
N ALA A 136 -2.52 -18.70 11.73
CA ALA A 136 -3.64 -18.66 10.80
C ALA A 136 -3.19 -18.80 9.34
N LEU A 137 -2.17 -18.04 8.91
CA LEU A 137 -1.64 -18.13 7.54
C LEU A 137 -1.20 -19.57 7.20
N VAL A 138 -0.65 -20.30 8.18
CA VAL A 138 -0.33 -21.74 8.03
C VAL A 138 -1.61 -22.57 7.96
N LYS A 139 -2.47 -22.47 8.99
CA LYS A 139 -3.67 -23.31 9.15
C LYS A 139 -4.66 -23.17 8.00
N THR A 140 -4.80 -21.96 7.44
CA THR A 140 -5.72 -21.69 6.33
C THR A 140 -5.15 -22.11 4.98
N GLY A 141 -3.86 -22.44 4.89
CA GLY A 141 -3.17 -22.78 3.65
C GLY A 141 -2.71 -21.57 2.83
N MET A 142 -2.91 -20.34 3.32
CA MET A 142 -2.44 -19.11 2.66
C MET A 142 -0.92 -19.10 2.50
N ARG A 143 -0.21 -19.49 3.55
CA ARG A 143 1.24 -19.65 3.50
C ARG A 143 1.64 -20.48 2.29
N ASP A 144 0.99 -21.62 2.10
CA ASP A 144 1.29 -22.58 1.02
C ASP A 144 0.76 -22.16 -0.35
N ALA A 145 -0.19 -21.22 -0.40
CA ALA A 145 -0.60 -20.53 -1.62
C ALA A 145 0.40 -19.45 -2.06
N GLY A 146 1.30 -19.00 -1.17
CA GLY A 146 2.38 -18.06 -1.49
C GLY A 146 2.48 -16.87 -0.53
N TYR A 147 1.49 -16.62 0.33
CA TYR A 147 1.50 -15.50 1.29
C TYR A 147 2.54 -15.73 2.39
N ARG A 148 3.80 -15.33 2.15
CA ARG A 148 4.94 -15.62 3.04
C ARG A 148 5.35 -14.46 3.91
N TYR A 149 5.26 -13.22 3.43
CA TYR A 149 5.63 -12.05 4.25
C TYR A 149 4.55 -11.76 5.30
N LEU A 150 4.94 -11.59 6.56
CA LEU A 150 4.08 -11.11 7.64
C LEU A 150 4.68 -9.80 8.14
N VAL A 151 4.09 -8.68 7.72
CA VAL A 151 4.58 -7.33 8.00
C VAL A 151 3.80 -6.71 9.15
N ILE A 152 4.48 -6.36 10.23
CA ILE A 152 3.92 -5.49 11.25
C ILE A 152 4.08 -4.05 10.76
N ASP A 153 2.96 -3.37 10.61
CA ASP A 153 2.92 -1.96 10.23
C ASP A 153 3.11 -1.06 11.44
N GLU A 154 2.49 0.11 11.49
CA GLU A 154 2.48 1.03 12.62
C GLU A 154 2.17 0.43 14.01
N GLY A 155 2.55 1.16 15.05
CA GLY A 155 2.13 0.87 16.44
C GLY A 155 3.03 -0.06 17.25
N TRP A 156 4.17 -0.48 16.69
CA TRP A 156 5.10 -1.39 17.35
C TRP A 156 6.25 -0.71 18.10
N ALA A 157 6.72 0.44 17.61
CA ALA A 157 7.95 1.06 18.09
C ALA A 157 7.76 1.78 19.43
N ALA A 158 8.77 1.71 20.29
CA ALA A 158 8.91 2.51 21.49
C ALA A 158 9.73 3.79 21.22
N ALA A 159 9.67 4.73 22.16
CA ALA A 159 10.67 5.78 22.26
C ALA A 159 12.08 5.19 22.39
N ARG A 160 13.09 5.88 21.82
CA ARG A 160 14.49 5.48 21.98
C ARG A 160 14.89 5.52 23.46
N GLY A 161 15.61 4.50 23.90
CA GLY A 161 16.21 4.50 25.24
C GLY A 161 17.34 5.51 25.37
N ILE A 162 17.90 5.66 26.56
CA ILE A 162 19.05 6.55 26.82
C ILE A 162 20.29 6.20 25.97
N ASP A 163 20.37 4.95 25.48
CA ASP A 163 21.42 4.49 24.58
C ASP A 163 21.15 4.78 23.10
N GLY A 164 20.06 5.50 22.78
CA GLY A 164 19.68 5.90 21.42
C GLY A 164 19.12 4.77 20.55
N ARG A 165 18.94 3.55 21.08
CA ARG A 165 18.48 2.39 20.30
C ARG A 165 16.97 2.31 20.18
N LEU A 166 16.50 1.99 18.97
CA LEU A 166 15.11 1.63 18.69
C LEU A 166 14.76 0.27 19.30
N ARG A 167 13.55 0.14 19.82
CA ARG A 167 13.01 -1.06 20.47
C ARG A 167 11.51 -1.18 20.20
N GLY A 168 10.97 -2.37 20.37
CA GLY A 168 9.52 -2.54 20.46
C GLY A 168 8.96 -1.97 21.77
N ASN A 169 7.69 -1.58 21.76
CA ASN A 169 6.97 -1.09 22.93
C ASN A 169 6.43 -2.24 23.79
N THR A 170 5.59 -1.93 24.77
CA THR A 170 5.04 -2.93 25.69
C THR A 170 4.17 -3.98 25.00
N LYS A 171 3.64 -3.71 23.80
CA LYS A 171 2.92 -4.68 22.98
C LYS A 171 3.86 -5.65 22.26
N PHE A 172 5.13 -5.25 22.08
CA PHE A 172 6.17 -5.98 21.35
C PHE A 172 7.50 -6.01 22.13
N PRO A 173 7.55 -6.69 23.29
CA PRO A 173 8.69 -6.61 24.19
C PRO A 173 9.95 -7.30 23.65
N ASP A 174 9.82 -8.26 22.72
CA ASP A 174 10.94 -8.99 22.12
C ASP A 174 10.73 -9.23 20.62
N MET A 175 11.23 -8.30 19.80
CA MET A 175 11.12 -8.36 18.33
C MET A 175 11.86 -9.55 17.74
N LYS A 176 12.98 -9.98 18.35
CA LYS A 176 13.75 -11.12 17.84
C LYS A 176 12.99 -12.42 18.08
N ALA A 177 12.46 -12.62 19.29
CA ALA A 177 11.68 -13.83 19.60
C ALA A 177 10.38 -13.90 18.77
N LEU A 178 9.81 -12.76 18.37
CA LEU A 178 8.69 -12.71 17.45
C LEU A 178 9.10 -13.11 16.03
N ALA A 179 10.18 -12.55 15.50
CA ALA A 179 10.72 -12.91 14.19
C ALA A 179 11.09 -14.41 14.12
N ASP A 180 11.80 -14.93 15.11
CA ASP A 180 12.16 -16.35 15.21
C ASP A 180 10.92 -17.26 15.18
N TYR A 181 9.81 -16.83 15.81
CA TYR A 181 8.55 -17.57 15.77
C TYR A 181 7.91 -17.55 14.39
N VAL A 182 7.86 -16.38 13.74
CA VAL A 182 7.35 -16.23 12.37
C VAL A 182 8.16 -17.11 11.42
N HIS A 183 9.49 -17.10 11.52
CA HIS A 183 10.37 -18.00 10.74
C HIS A 183 10.09 -19.47 11.02
N SER A 184 9.84 -19.86 12.27
CA SER A 184 9.49 -21.25 12.63
C SER A 184 8.20 -21.75 11.98
N ARG A 185 7.37 -20.84 11.45
CA ARG A 185 6.14 -21.16 10.69
C ARG A 185 6.37 -21.20 9.18
N GLY A 186 7.61 -20.98 8.70
CA GLY A 186 7.93 -20.89 7.27
C GLY A 186 7.41 -19.61 6.63
N LEU A 187 7.30 -18.55 7.43
CA LEU A 187 6.96 -17.18 7.01
C LEU A 187 8.22 -16.30 7.09
N LEU A 188 8.14 -15.13 6.48
CA LEU A 188 9.17 -14.08 6.50
C LEU A 188 8.66 -12.90 7.32
N PHE A 189 9.50 -12.32 8.16
CA PHE A 189 9.10 -11.29 9.11
C PHE A 189 9.37 -9.89 8.55
N GLY A 190 8.35 -9.03 8.54
CA GLY A 190 8.46 -7.66 8.08
C GLY A 190 8.15 -6.64 9.17
N ILE A 191 8.73 -5.45 9.02
CA ILE A 191 8.53 -4.31 9.92
C ILE A 191 8.30 -3.01 9.13
N TYR A 192 7.90 -1.96 9.84
CA TYR A 192 7.62 -0.65 9.30
C TYR A 192 8.40 0.46 10.02
N SER A 193 8.85 1.48 9.29
CA SER A 193 9.41 2.73 9.83
C SER A 193 9.29 3.87 8.81
N SER A 194 9.90 5.03 9.06
CA SER A 194 9.90 6.21 8.19
C SER A 194 11.25 6.96 8.31
N PRO A 195 11.68 7.75 7.29
CA PRO A 195 12.88 8.59 7.35
C PRO A 195 12.66 9.91 8.06
N GLY A 196 11.47 10.17 8.58
CA GLY A 196 11.19 11.28 9.48
C GLY A 196 11.45 10.91 10.95
N PRO A 197 11.41 11.88 11.87
CA PRO A 197 11.54 11.62 13.31
C PRO A 197 10.41 10.74 13.83
N LEU A 198 9.23 10.87 13.21
CA LEU A 198 8.02 10.14 13.57
C LEU A 198 7.42 9.43 12.36
N THR A 199 6.81 8.29 12.62
CA THR A 199 6.01 7.58 11.63
C THR A 199 4.67 8.28 11.40
N CYS A 200 3.82 7.73 10.53
CA CYS A 200 2.49 8.27 10.25
C CYS A 200 1.56 8.22 11.48
N GLY A 201 1.73 7.22 12.35
CA GLY A 201 1.03 7.06 13.63
C GLY A 201 1.70 7.74 14.81
N ALA A 202 2.65 8.66 14.56
CA ALA A 202 3.41 9.38 15.59
C ALA A 202 4.31 8.48 16.47
N TYR A 203 4.74 7.31 15.99
CA TYR A 203 5.72 6.48 16.69
C TYR A 203 7.16 6.88 16.32
N THR A 204 8.13 6.51 17.15
CA THR A 204 9.55 6.76 16.85
C THR A 204 9.96 6.08 15.54
N ALA A 205 10.55 6.86 14.63
CA ALA A 205 11.01 6.41 13.34
C ALA A 205 12.55 6.49 13.22
N SER A 206 13.09 6.39 12.00
CA SER A 206 14.51 6.10 11.74
C SER A 206 15.38 7.30 11.38
N PHE A 207 14.83 8.53 11.39
CA PHE A 207 15.59 9.74 11.09
C PHE A 207 16.87 9.88 11.93
N GLY A 208 18.02 9.95 11.23
CA GLY A 208 19.32 10.12 11.87
C GLY A 208 19.90 8.88 12.55
N HIS A 209 19.19 7.76 12.51
CA HIS A 209 19.58 6.48 13.10
C HIS A 209 19.50 5.32 12.09
N GLU A 210 19.52 5.61 10.79
CA GLU A 210 19.24 4.64 9.74
C GLU A 210 20.20 3.44 9.78
N ASP A 211 21.49 3.69 10.04
CA ASP A 211 22.50 2.65 10.20
C ASP A 211 22.31 1.80 11.47
N ASP A 212 21.94 2.41 12.59
CA ASP A 212 21.73 1.69 13.84
C ASP A 212 20.45 0.86 13.80
N ASP A 213 19.39 1.43 13.24
CA ASP A 213 18.10 0.76 13.08
C ASP A 213 18.18 -0.38 12.07
N ALA A 214 18.83 -0.19 10.92
CA ALA A 214 19.06 -1.26 9.96
C ALA A 214 19.82 -2.44 10.61
N ARG A 215 20.85 -2.17 11.42
CA ARG A 215 21.55 -3.21 12.18
C ARG A 215 20.63 -3.89 13.21
N ALA A 216 19.77 -3.14 13.90
CA ALA A 216 18.79 -3.72 14.82
C ALA A 216 17.81 -4.66 14.08
N PHE A 217 17.26 -4.21 12.94
CA PHE A 217 16.37 -5.02 12.10
C PHE A 217 17.05 -6.31 11.64
N ALA A 218 18.30 -6.23 11.20
CA ALA A 218 19.07 -7.40 10.81
C ALA A 218 19.32 -8.38 11.98
N LEU A 219 19.64 -7.86 13.16
CA LEU A 219 19.85 -8.66 14.38
C LEU A 219 18.56 -9.33 14.89
N TRP A 220 17.41 -8.67 14.72
CA TRP A 220 16.11 -9.25 15.05
C TRP A 220 15.67 -10.31 14.06
N GLY A 221 16.21 -10.30 12.84
CA GLY A 221 15.82 -11.25 11.78
C GLY A 221 14.73 -10.72 10.86
N VAL A 222 14.60 -9.42 10.69
CA VAL A 222 13.68 -8.81 9.71
C VAL A 222 14.10 -9.20 8.29
N ASP A 223 13.13 -9.50 7.43
CA ASP A 223 13.29 -9.88 6.02
C ASP A 223 12.68 -8.83 5.07
N TYR A 224 11.87 -7.91 5.60
CA TYR A 224 11.14 -6.90 4.83
C TYR A 224 11.00 -5.61 5.64
N LEU A 225 11.31 -4.46 5.03
CA LEU A 225 11.06 -3.14 5.60
C LEU A 225 10.12 -2.35 4.69
N LYS A 226 8.91 -2.03 5.18
CA LYS A 226 8.09 -0.94 4.63
C LYS A 226 8.61 0.37 5.21
N TYR A 227 8.93 1.33 4.35
CA TYR A 227 9.54 2.59 4.76
C TYR A 227 8.79 3.77 4.18
N ASP A 228 8.11 4.50 5.05
CA ASP A 228 7.11 5.51 4.70
C ASP A 228 7.70 6.89 4.39
N TRP A 229 6.87 7.91 4.17
CA TRP A 229 7.31 9.30 4.01
C TRP A 229 6.91 10.20 5.19
N CYS A 230 5.62 10.28 5.54
CA CYS A 230 5.10 10.93 6.76
C CYS A 230 5.85 12.23 7.17
N SER A 231 6.38 12.27 8.41
CA SER A 231 7.04 13.46 8.97
C SER A 231 8.33 13.85 8.25
N ALA A 232 8.88 13.02 7.37
CA ALA A 232 10.02 13.39 6.52
C ALA A 232 9.65 14.53 5.56
N GLY A 233 8.38 14.64 5.15
CA GLY A 233 7.87 15.72 4.31
C GLY A 233 7.86 17.10 4.99
N GLU A 234 8.07 17.16 6.31
CA GLU A 234 8.29 18.42 7.03
C GLU A 234 9.76 18.86 6.97
N LEU A 235 10.68 17.91 6.83
CA LEU A 235 12.12 18.12 6.95
C LEU A 235 12.83 18.25 5.61
N TYR A 236 12.35 17.52 4.61
CA TYR A 236 13.00 17.39 3.33
C TYR A 236 12.05 17.81 2.20
N PRO A 237 12.53 18.60 1.23
CA PRO A 237 11.75 18.85 0.02
C PRO A 237 11.56 17.55 -0.76
N GLN A 238 10.48 17.45 -1.54
CA GLN A 238 10.20 16.26 -2.36
C GLN A 238 11.38 15.89 -3.28
N SER A 239 12.08 16.88 -3.84
CA SER A 239 13.26 16.66 -4.68
C SER A 239 14.43 15.92 -3.98
N ALA A 240 14.45 15.88 -2.64
CA ALA A 240 15.45 15.14 -1.87
C ALA A 240 15.07 13.66 -1.63
N MET A 241 13.84 13.25 -1.94
CA MET A 241 13.26 11.95 -1.58
C MET A 241 14.16 10.77 -1.98
N ARG A 242 14.68 10.75 -3.21
CA ARG A 242 15.62 9.71 -3.65
C ARG A 242 16.81 9.55 -2.69
N SER A 243 17.44 10.65 -2.30
CA SER A 243 18.62 10.63 -1.42
C SER A 243 18.28 10.23 0.02
N VAL A 244 17.08 10.59 0.50
CA VAL A 244 16.55 10.16 1.79
C VAL A 244 16.34 8.65 1.82
N TYR A 245 15.68 8.08 0.80
CA TYR A 245 15.49 6.63 0.68
C TYR A 245 16.80 5.88 0.47
N GLN A 246 17.70 6.40 -0.36
CA GLN A 246 19.03 5.83 -0.59
C GLN A 246 19.82 5.69 0.71
N LYS A 247 19.64 6.60 1.67
CA LYS A 247 20.31 6.52 2.97
C LYS A 247 19.92 5.25 3.74
N MET A 248 18.63 4.95 3.83
CA MET A 248 18.15 3.69 4.43
C MET A 248 18.49 2.47 3.57
N GLY A 249 18.32 2.55 2.25
CA GLY A 249 18.70 1.47 1.33
C GLY A 249 20.17 1.07 1.49
N SER A 250 21.08 2.05 1.59
CA SER A 250 22.51 1.80 1.84
C SER A 250 22.75 1.19 3.23
N ALA A 251 22.02 1.63 4.25
CA ALA A 251 22.13 1.11 5.61
C ALA A 251 21.71 -0.37 5.67
N LEU A 252 20.59 -0.74 5.03
CA LEU A 252 20.14 -2.13 4.90
C LEU A 252 21.19 -3.01 4.21
N GLN A 253 21.74 -2.55 3.08
CA GLN A 253 22.78 -3.29 2.35
C GLN A 253 24.05 -3.53 3.19
N ARG A 254 24.46 -2.54 3.99
CA ARG A 254 25.62 -2.66 4.89
C ARG A 254 25.44 -3.72 5.99
N THR A 255 24.22 -4.11 6.31
CA THR A 255 23.97 -5.17 7.31
C THR A 255 24.39 -6.56 6.82
N GLY A 256 24.44 -6.77 5.51
CA GLY A 256 24.67 -8.08 4.89
C GLY A 256 23.49 -9.06 5.01
N ARG A 257 22.40 -8.71 5.70
CA ARG A 257 21.17 -9.50 5.70
C ARG A 257 20.29 -9.09 4.51
N PRO A 258 19.74 -10.05 3.73
CA PRO A 258 18.75 -9.74 2.72
C PRO A 258 17.46 -9.22 3.36
N ILE A 259 17.22 -7.90 3.26
CA ILE A 259 15.98 -7.26 3.70
C ILE A 259 15.34 -6.59 2.48
N ALA A 260 14.17 -7.08 2.05
CA ALA A 260 13.41 -6.46 0.98
C ALA A 260 13.01 -5.04 1.38
N PHE A 261 13.29 -4.06 0.53
CA PHE A 261 13.07 -2.65 0.86
C PHE A 261 11.87 -2.10 0.07
N ALA A 262 10.76 -1.91 0.75
CA ALA A 262 9.52 -1.38 0.19
C ALA A 262 9.42 0.12 0.45
N ILE A 263 9.59 0.91 -0.60
CA ILE A 263 9.54 2.37 -0.55
C ILE A 263 8.07 2.83 -0.56
N CYS A 264 7.63 3.53 0.48
CA CYS A 264 6.25 3.97 0.65
C CYS A 264 6.16 5.50 0.67
N GLN A 265 6.13 6.09 -0.52
CA GLN A 265 6.07 7.55 -0.70
C GLN A 265 4.88 8.00 -1.56
N TYR A 266 3.91 7.10 -1.73
CA TYR A 266 2.62 7.38 -2.35
C TYR A 266 2.66 7.75 -3.84
N GLY A 267 3.67 7.29 -4.60
CA GLY A 267 3.82 7.57 -6.03
C GLY A 267 4.42 8.94 -6.38
N GLN A 268 4.84 9.73 -5.39
CA GLN A 268 5.53 11.01 -5.56
C GLN A 268 6.87 10.87 -6.31
N GLU A 269 7.31 11.98 -6.91
CA GLU A 269 8.63 12.12 -7.57
C GLU A 269 8.97 11.00 -8.59
N GLU A 270 7.96 10.43 -9.25
CA GLU A 270 8.12 9.37 -10.27
C GLU A 270 9.00 8.19 -9.79
N VAL A 271 8.74 7.66 -8.59
CA VAL A 271 9.57 6.64 -7.92
C VAL A 271 10.04 5.48 -8.80
N ALA A 272 9.25 5.03 -9.78
CA ALA A 272 9.64 3.95 -10.68
C ALA A 272 10.94 4.25 -11.48
N ARG A 273 11.30 5.53 -11.64
CA ARG A 273 12.54 5.95 -12.31
C ARG A 273 13.79 5.81 -11.43
N TRP A 274 13.64 5.80 -10.10
CA TRP A 274 14.78 5.86 -9.19
C TRP A 274 14.75 4.87 -8.01
N GLY A 275 13.61 4.25 -7.70
CA GLY A 275 13.40 3.39 -6.53
C GLY A 275 14.43 2.25 -6.46
N ALA A 276 14.65 1.57 -7.58
CA ALA A 276 15.69 0.54 -7.69
C ALA A 276 17.10 1.08 -7.42
N ALA A 277 17.43 2.26 -7.97
CA ALA A 277 18.72 2.92 -7.78
C ALA A 277 18.94 3.41 -6.34
N ALA A 278 17.86 3.61 -5.56
CA ALA A 278 17.90 3.86 -4.12
C ALA A 278 17.89 2.57 -3.27
N GLY A 279 17.99 1.40 -3.90
CA GLY A 279 18.04 0.09 -3.22
C GLY A 279 16.68 -0.56 -2.98
N GLY A 280 15.59 0.00 -3.50
CA GLY A 280 14.23 -0.53 -3.36
C GLY A 280 14.03 -1.85 -4.11
N SER A 281 13.28 -2.75 -3.49
CA SER A 281 12.77 -4.00 -4.11
C SER A 281 11.38 -3.81 -4.71
N LEU A 282 10.63 -2.84 -4.20
CA LEU A 282 9.30 -2.44 -4.65
C LEU A 282 8.99 -1.03 -4.14
N TRP A 283 7.99 -0.37 -4.72
CA TRP A 283 7.61 0.98 -4.34
C TRP A 283 6.13 1.25 -4.54
N ARG A 284 5.53 1.94 -3.56
CA ARG A 284 4.16 2.45 -3.65
C ARG A 284 4.02 3.43 -4.79
N ILE A 285 3.02 3.21 -5.64
CA ILE A 285 2.75 4.03 -6.83
C ILE A 285 1.53 4.95 -6.69
N SER A 286 0.77 4.83 -5.61
CA SER A 286 -0.46 5.57 -5.35
C SER A 286 -0.61 5.92 -3.88
N ALA A 287 -1.59 6.76 -3.56
CA ALA A 287 -2.08 6.97 -2.21
C ALA A 287 -2.61 5.66 -1.58
N ASP A 288 -2.85 5.69 -0.27
CA ASP A 288 -3.35 4.53 0.46
C ASP A 288 -4.71 4.09 -0.10
N ILE A 289 -4.85 2.78 -0.32
CA ILE A 289 -6.10 2.18 -0.72
C ILE A 289 -7.11 2.26 0.43
N GLN A 290 -8.37 2.33 0.08
CA GLN A 290 -9.51 2.14 0.98
C GLN A 290 -10.38 1.03 0.43
N ASP A 291 -11.10 0.33 1.32
CA ASP A 291 -12.04 -0.73 0.99
C ASP A 291 -13.32 -0.21 0.31
N THR A 292 -13.13 0.35 -0.88
CA THR A 292 -14.16 0.90 -1.75
C THR A 292 -13.75 0.65 -3.21
N TRP A 293 -14.74 0.45 -4.08
CA TRP A 293 -14.50 0.25 -5.51
C TRP A 293 -13.68 1.39 -6.11
N ASP A 294 -14.06 2.65 -5.85
CA ASP A 294 -13.41 3.81 -6.46
C ASP A 294 -11.94 3.92 -6.05
N SER A 295 -11.60 3.74 -4.77
CA SER A 295 -10.21 3.77 -4.31
C SER A 295 -9.39 2.64 -4.94
N MET A 296 -9.92 1.41 -4.96
CA MET A 296 -9.26 0.27 -5.60
C MET A 296 -8.99 0.55 -7.09
N ARG A 297 -9.96 1.15 -7.79
CA ARG A 297 -9.80 1.47 -9.22
C ARG A 297 -8.80 2.59 -9.45
N LEU A 298 -8.80 3.65 -8.64
CA LEU A 298 -7.79 4.71 -8.69
C LEU A 298 -6.37 4.14 -8.57
N ASN A 299 -6.15 3.23 -7.62
CA ASN A 299 -4.86 2.57 -7.44
C ASN A 299 -4.48 1.69 -8.64
N SER A 300 -5.42 0.92 -9.19
CA SER A 300 -5.17 0.09 -10.38
C SER A 300 -4.79 0.90 -11.61
N LEU A 301 -5.40 2.08 -11.79
CA LEU A 301 -5.14 2.99 -12.90
C LEU A 301 -3.79 3.69 -12.75
N ALA A 302 -3.42 4.07 -11.53
CA ALA A 302 -2.12 4.68 -11.26
C ALA A 302 -0.95 3.75 -11.64
N ASP A 303 -1.05 2.44 -11.37
CA ASP A 303 0.00 1.48 -11.76
C ASP A 303 0.18 1.38 -13.27
N GLU A 304 -0.94 1.34 -14.01
CA GLU A 304 -0.93 1.23 -15.47
C GLU A 304 -0.17 2.38 -16.15
N GLU A 305 -0.33 3.60 -15.62
CA GLU A 305 0.32 4.80 -16.16
C GLU A 305 1.83 4.83 -15.91
N ILE A 306 2.31 4.11 -14.90
CA ILE A 306 3.71 4.17 -14.48
C ILE A 306 4.56 3.18 -15.28
N PRO A 307 5.74 3.60 -15.80
CA PRO A 307 6.64 2.69 -16.50
C PRO A 307 7.03 1.51 -15.61
N HIS A 308 6.68 0.30 -16.02
CA HIS A 308 7.19 -0.92 -15.41
C HIS A 308 8.43 -1.36 -16.16
N LYS A 309 9.57 -1.53 -15.46
CA LYS A 309 10.69 -2.25 -16.03
C LYS A 309 10.39 -3.73 -15.93
N GLU A 310 9.84 -4.28 -17.01
CA GLU A 310 9.30 -5.65 -17.10
C GLU A 310 10.30 -6.75 -16.69
N HIS A 311 11.60 -6.47 -16.43
CA HIS A 311 12.63 -7.51 -16.23
C HIS A 311 13.61 -7.28 -15.06
N ASP A 312 13.37 -6.30 -14.18
CA ASP A 312 14.35 -5.91 -13.16
C ASP A 312 14.08 -6.56 -11.78
N SER A 313 13.16 -7.52 -11.62
CA SER A 313 12.81 -8.08 -10.29
C SER A 313 12.50 -6.97 -9.26
N VAL A 314 11.71 -6.01 -9.72
CA VAL A 314 11.21 -4.84 -8.98
C VAL A 314 9.74 -4.66 -9.32
N TRP A 315 8.97 -4.15 -8.37
CA TRP A 315 7.51 -4.19 -8.47
C TRP A 315 6.90 -2.84 -8.13
N ASN A 316 5.99 -2.37 -8.98
CA ASN A 316 5.06 -1.32 -8.61
C ASN A 316 4.09 -1.88 -7.56
N ASP A 317 3.80 -1.07 -6.54
CA ASP A 317 2.92 -1.43 -5.44
C ASP A 317 1.69 -0.50 -5.43
N PRO A 318 0.55 -0.94 -5.99
CA PRO A 318 -0.73 -0.22 -5.92
C PRO A 318 -1.42 -0.36 -4.55
N ASP A 319 -0.68 -0.76 -3.52
CA ASP A 319 -1.09 -0.97 -2.14
C ASP A 319 -1.78 -2.32 -1.87
N MET A 320 -2.08 -2.56 -0.60
CA MET A 320 -2.57 -3.83 -0.06
C MET A 320 -3.94 -4.27 -0.61
N LEU A 321 -4.24 -5.56 -0.48
CA LEU A 321 -5.53 -6.14 -0.83
C LEU A 321 -6.58 -5.89 0.26
N GLU A 322 -7.70 -5.27 -0.10
CA GLU A 322 -8.85 -5.03 0.79
C GLU A 322 -9.83 -6.21 0.86
N VAL A 323 -9.50 -7.31 0.20
CA VAL A 323 -10.37 -8.48 0.03
C VAL A 323 -10.86 -9.04 1.37
N GLY A 324 -12.17 -8.91 1.63
CA GLY A 324 -12.84 -9.41 2.82
C GLY A 324 -12.98 -8.42 3.98
N ASN A 325 -12.66 -7.13 3.78
CA ASN A 325 -12.84 -6.11 4.82
C ASN A 325 -14.30 -5.57 4.94
N GLY A 326 -15.15 -5.87 3.96
CA GLY A 326 -16.61 -5.71 4.00
C GLY A 326 -17.18 -4.49 3.28
N GLY A 327 -16.35 -3.61 2.74
CA GLY A 327 -16.72 -2.39 2.02
C GLY A 327 -16.97 -2.59 0.52
N MET A 328 -16.63 -3.75 -0.03
CA MET A 328 -16.92 -4.15 -1.42
C MET A 328 -17.68 -5.49 -1.49
N THR A 329 -18.36 -5.72 -2.60
CA THR A 329 -19.02 -6.98 -2.93
C THR A 329 -18.01 -8.06 -3.32
N ASP A 330 -18.40 -9.33 -3.25
CA ASP A 330 -17.57 -10.45 -3.75
C ASP A 330 -17.13 -10.28 -5.22
N ALA A 331 -17.98 -9.68 -6.06
CA ALA A 331 -17.66 -9.43 -7.46
C ALA A 331 -16.56 -8.37 -7.60
N GLU A 332 -16.65 -7.30 -6.82
CA GLU A 332 -15.62 -6.24 -6.75
C GLU A 332 -14.32 -6.78 -6.18
N TYR A 333 -14.35 -7.61 -5.13
CA TYR A 333 -13.14 -8.26 -4.59
C TYR A 333 -12.49 -9.24 -5.57
N ARG A 334 -13.27 -9.99 -6.37
CA ARG A 334 -12.72 -10.79 -7.47
C ARG A 334 -12.06 -9.92 -8.54
N THR A 335 -12.66 -8.79 -8.86
CA THR A 335 -12.08 -7.82 -9.80
C THR A 335 -10.78 -7.22 -9.24
N HIS A 336 -10.76 -6.84 -7.96
CA HIS A 336 -9.56 -6.35 -7.27
C HIS A 336 -8.41 -7.36 -7.34
N MET A 337 -8.65 -8.62 -6.95
CA MET A 337 -7.65 -9.70 -7.05
C MET A 337 -7.19 -9.93 -8.49
N SER A 338 -8.11 -9.86 -9.47
CA SER A 338 -7.78 -10.03 -10.89
C SER A 338 -6.89 -8.92 -11.42
N LEU A 339 -7.18 -7.67 -11.08
CA LEU A 339 -6.42 -6.50 -11.52
C LEU A 339 -5.00 -6.52 -10.93
N TRP A 340 -4.86 -6.82 -9.63
CA TRP A 340 -3.53 -6.94 -9.01
C TRP A 340 -2.71 -8.04 -9.68
N ALA A 341 -3.31 -9.21 -9.93
CA ALA A 341 -2.62 -10.30 -10.62
C ALA A 341 -2.25 -9.97 -12.07
N LEU A 342 -3.11 -9.25 -12.79
CA LEU A 342 -2.82 -8.78 -14.14
C LEU A 342 -1.66 -7.77 -14.13
N LEU A 343 -1.63 -6.85 -13.17
CA LEU A 343 -0.57 -5.86 -13.00
C LEU A 343 0.78 -6.48 -12.58
N GLY A 344 0.76 -7.65 -11.93
CA GLY A 344 1.96 -8.19 -11.27
C GLY A 344 2.28 -7.41 -10.00
N ALA A 345 1.24 -7.01 -9.27
CA ALA A 345 1.35 -6.22 -8.06
C ALA A 345 1.61 -7.12 -6.84
N PRO A 346 2.29 -6.64 -5.78
CA PRO A 346 2.34 -7.32 -4.49
C PRO A 346 0.95 -7.78 -4.02
N LEU A 347 0.80 -9.06 -3.70
CA LEU A 347 -0.44 -9.60 -3.13
C LEU A 347 -0.31 -9.64 -1.60
N ILE A 348 -0.38 -8.46 -0.99
CA ILE A 348 -0.29 -8.29 0.47
C ILE A 348 -1.70 -8.17 1.05
N LEU A 349 -2.12 -9.14 1.85
CA LEU A 349 -3.43 -9.17 2.51
C LEU A 349 -3.54 -8.04 3.56
N GLY A 350 -4.65 -7.29 3.54
CA GLY A 350 -4.99 -6.27 4.53
C GLY A 350 -6.17 -6.65 5.46
N ASN A 351 -6.54 -7.92 5.54
CA ASN A 351 -7.70 -8.42 6.31
C ASN A 351 -7.31 -9.18 7.59
N ASP A 352 -8.27 -9.76 8.30
CA ASP A 352 -8.00 -10.74 9.37
C ASP A 352 -8.07 -12.19 8.85
N PRO A 353 -6.94 -12.86 8.55
CA PRO A 353 -6.93 -14.22 8.01
C PRO A 353 -7.40 -15.30 9.00
N ARG A 354 -7.68 -14.95 10.26
CA ARG A 354 -8.18 -15.91 11.27
C ARG A 354 -9.65 -16.25 11.06
N ASP A 355 -10.42 -15.32 10.50
CA ASP A 355 -11.88 -15.41 10.37
C ASP A 355 -12.33 -14.98 8.97
N LEU A 356 -12.00 -15.80 7.97
CA LEU A 356 -12.47 -15.58 6.60
C LEU A 356 -13.68 -16.46 6.29
N ASP A 357 -14.69 -15.85 5.70
CA ASP A 357 -15.78 -16.59 5.07
C ASP A 357 -15.31 -17.37 3.83
N ASP A 358 -16.18 -18.28 3.36
CA ASP A 358 -15.87 -19.15 2.23
C ASP A 358 -15.67 -18.38 0.92
N ALA A 359 -16.35 -17.24 0.74
CA ALA A 359 -16.24 -16.44 -0.47
C ALA A 359 -14.86 -15.78 -0.55
N THR A 360 -14.45 -15.09 0.51
CA THR A 360 -13.15 -14.44 0.67
C THR A 360 -12.03 -15.46 0.56
N ARG A 361 -12.15 -16.61 1.23
CA ARG A 361 -11.17 -17.71 1.13
C ARG A 361 -11.00 -18.20 -0.31
N LYS A 362 -12.09 -18.35 -1.07
CA LYS A 362 -12.02 -18.78 -2.48
C LYS A 362 -11.35 -17.73 -3.37
N ILE A 363 -11.50 -16.44 -3.05
CA ILE A 363 -10.84 -15.35 -3.78
C ILE A 363 -9.33 -15.41 -3.53
N LEU A 364 -8.93 -15.40 -2.25
CA LEU A 364 -7.53 -15.33 -1.85
C LEU A 364 -6.74 -16.62 -2.10
N LEU A 365 -7.38 -17.78 -2.14
CA LEU A 365 -6.70 -19.06 -2.39
C LEU A 365 -6.83 -19.54 -3.84
N ASN A 366 -7.33 -18.71 -4.76
CA ASN A 366 -7.43 -19.08 -6.16
C ASN A 366 -6.04 -19.22 -6.80
N ARG A 367 -5.52 -20.44 -6.84
CA ARG A 367 -4.19 -20.77 -7.39
C ARG A 367 -4.05 -20.42 -8.87
N GLU A 368 -5.14 -20.44 -9.64
CA GLU A 368 -5.09 -20.09 -11.06
C GLU A 368 -4.89 -18.60 -11.27
N VAL A 369 -5.48 -17.76 -10.40
CA VAL A 369 -5.30 -16.30 -10.41
C VAL A 369 -3.94 -15.92 -9.85
N ILE A 370 -3.53 -16.52 -8.74
CA ILE A 370 -2.18 -16.32 -8.16
C ILE A 370 -1.09 -16.68 -9.18
N ALA A 371 -1.27 -17.74 -9.96
CA ALA A 371 -0.28 -18.14 -10.97
C ALA A 371 -0.12 -17.11 -12.10
N ILE A 372 -1.10 -16.23 -12.33
CA ILE A 372 -0.95 -15.11 -13.28
C ILE A 372 0.00 -14.05 -12.71
N ASP A 373 -0.17 -13.72 -11.42
CA ASP A 373 0.67 -12.77 -10.71
C ASP A 373 2.11 -13.27 -10.60
N GLN A 374 2.27 -14.54 -10.23
CA GLN A 374 3.55 -15.20 -9.96
C GLN A 374 4.22 -15.78 -11.22
N ASP A 375 3.77 -15.40 -12.42
CA ASP A 375 4.34 -15.90 -13.66
C ASP A 375 5.77 -15.36 -13.88
N PRO A 376 6.77 -16.23 -14.13
CA PRO A 376 8.16 -15.83 -14.29
C PRO A 376 8.46 -15.17 -15.64
N GLY A 377 7.52 -15.18 -16.60
CA GLY A 377 7.65 -14.57 -17.92
C GLY A 377 7.61 -13.04 -17.92
N GLN A 378 7.55 -12.43 -16.73
CA GLN A 378 7.58 -11.01 -16.41
C GLN A 378 7.12 -10.08 -17.55
N GLY A 379 5.81 -9.87 -17.59
CA GLY A 379 5.18 -8.77 -18.31
C GLY A 379 3.88 -8.42 -17.62
N ARG A 380 3.67 -7.15 -17.29
CA ARG A 380 2.37 -6.69 -16.78
C ARG A 380 1.32 -6.83 -17.88
N GLY A 381 0.07 -7.03 -17.46
CA GLY A 381 -1.07 -6.94 -18.35
C GLY A 381 -1.17 -5.55 -18.97
N LYS A 382 -1.63 -5.49 -20.22
CA LYS A 382 -1.89 -4.24 -20.95
C LYS A 382 -3.36 -4.13 -21.26
N VAL A 383 -3.88 -2.92 -21.17
CA VAL A 383 -5.24 -2.62 -21.59
C VAL A 383 -5.26 -2.46 -23.10
N LEU A 384 -5.98 -3.35 -23.79
CA LEU A 384 -6.19 -3.29 -25.23
C LEU A 384 -7.30 -2.32 -25.61
N SER A 385 -8.34 -2.21 -24.77
CA SER A 385 -9.42 -1.26 -25.02
C SER A 385 -10.17 -0.88 -23.75
N ARG A 386 -10.65 0.38 -23.72
CA ARG A 386 -11.68 0.87 -22.81
C ARG A 386 -12.80 1.49 -23.61
N LYS A 387 -13.97 0.87 -23.63
CA LYS A 387 -15.16 1.38 -24.34
C LYS A 387 -16.39 1.06 -23.53
N ASP A 388 -17.28 2.06 -23.38
CA ASP A 388 -18.53 1.91 -22.64
C ASP A 388 -18.34 1.25 -21.26
N ASN A 389 -17.35 1.70 -20.49
CA ASN A 389 -16.99 1.14 -19.17
C ASN A 389 -16.64 -0.35 -19.18
N ILE A 390 -16.31 -0.95 -20.33
CA ILE A 390 -15.71 -2.28 -20.42
C ILE A 390 -14.23 -2.13 -20.72
N GLU A 391 -13.41 -2.80 -19.92
CA GLU A 391 -11.96 -2.88 -20.14
C GLU A 391 -11.58 -4.28 -20.60
N ILE A 392 -10.75 -4.35 -21.64
CA ILE A 392 -10.15 -5.60 -22.12
C ILE A 392 -8.66 -5.56 -21.83
N TRP A 393 -8.22 -6.44 -20.95
CA TRP A 393 -6.84 -6.65 -20.56
C TRP A 393 -6.25 -7.87 -21.25
N ILE A 394 -4.97 -7.82 -21.60
CA ILE A 394 -4.20 -8.96 -22.10
C ILE A 394 -2.89 -9.07 -21.33
N LYS A 395 -2.53 -10.28 -20.88
CA LYS A 395 -1.23 -10.58 -20.27
C LYS A 395 -0.66 -11.86 -20.88
N PRO A 396 0.41 -11.81 -21.69
CA PRO A 396 1.13 -13.01 -22.08
C PRO A 396 1.84 -13.60 -20.86
N LEU A 397 1.90 -14.94 -20.79
CA LEU A 397 2.59 -15.67 -19.72
C LEU A 397 3.82 -16.40 -20.28
N GLY A 398 4.77 -16.74 -19.39
CA GLY A 398 6.04 -17.37 -19.76
C GLY A 398 5.92 -18.76 -20.38
N ASP A 399 4.79 -19.44 -20.18
CA ASP A 399 4.49 -20.73 -20.81
C ASP A 399 3.88 -20.59 -22.23
N GLY A 400 3.77 -19.37 -22.75
CA GLY A 400 3.17 -19.06 -24.05
C GLY A 400 1.64 -18.97 -24.03
N SER A 401 0.99 -19.19 -22.88
CA SER A 401 -0.43 -18.90 -22.72
C SER A 401 -0.69 -17.40 -22.58
N ILE A 402 -1.94 -16.99 -22.79
CA ILE A 402 -2.37 -15.60 -22.68
C ILE A 402 -3.54 -15.53 -21.70
N VAL A 403 -3.51 -14.55 -20.81
CA VAL A 403 -4.65 -14.20 -19.95
C VAL A 403 -5.40 -13.04 -20.59
N ILE A 404 -6.72 -13.15 -20.66
CA ILE A 404 -7.64 -12.09 -21.08
C ILE A 404 -8.51 -11.73 -19.88
N GLY A 405 -8.45 -10.47 -19.45
CA GLY A 405 -9.36 -9.92 -18.42
C GLY A 405 -10.42 -9.05 -19.07
N ILE A 406 -11.69 -9.34 -18.82
CA ILE A 406 -12.82 -8.50 -19.25
C ILE A 406 -13.45 -7.92 -17.99
N VAL A 407 -13.26 -6.62 -17.76
CA VAL A 407 -13.74 -5.92 -16.56
C VAL A 407 -14.93 -5.07 -16.93
N ASN A 408 -16.09 -5.32 -16.30
CA ASN A 408 -17.20 -4.39 -16.34
C ASN A 408 -17.03 -3.32 -15.26
N ALA A 409 -16.54 -2.15 -15.63
CA ALA A 409 -16.36 -1.03 -14.70
C ALA A 409 -17.64 -0.22 -14.44
N ASP A 410 -18.77 -0.62 -15.03
CA ASP A 410 -20.06 0.03 -14.84
C ASP A 410 -20.81 -0.53 -13.63
N VAL A 411 -21.63 0.33 -13.02
CA VAL A 411 -22.58 -0.03 -11.95
C VAL A 411 -23.77 -0.88 -12.47
N ARG A 412 -23.85 -1.07 -13.80
CA ARG A 412 -24.90 -1.83 -14.47
C ARG A 412 -24.35 -3.09 -15.10
N ARG A 413 -25.19 -4.13 -15.11
CA ARG A 413 -24.94 -5.36 -15.89
C ARG A 413 -24.76 -5.03 -17.37
N LYS A 414 -23.75 -5.62 -18.02
CA LYS A 414 -23.48 -5.46 -19.44
C LYS A 414 -23.22 -6.79 -20.14
N ARG A 415 -23.67 -6.89 -21.39
CA ARG A 415 -23.30 -7.98 -22.29
C ARG A 415 -22.07 -7.53 -23.09
N VAL A 416 -21.03 -8.34 -23.04
CA VAL A 416 -19.76 -8.12 -23.74
C VAL A 416 -19.60 -9.20 -24.79
N GLU A 417 -19.18 -8.79 -25.98
CA GLU A 417 -18.74 -9.67 -27.06
C GLU A 417 -17.29 -9.32 -27.39
N LEU A 418 -16.40 -10.30 -27.33
CA LEU A 418 -15.00 -10.14 -27.65
C LEU A 418 -14.66 -11.03 -28.84
N ALA A 419 -14.29 -10.41 -29.97
CA ALA A 419 -13.82 -11.17 -31.12
C ALA A 419 -12.33 -11.54 -30.94
N TRP A 420 -11.95 -12.74 -31.37
CA TRP A 420 -10.56 -13.21 -31.24
C TRP A 420 -9.55 -12.31 -31.94
N LYS A 421 -9.91 -11.79 -33.12
CA LYS A 421 -9.08 -10.84 -33.87
C LYS A 421 -8.78 -9.56 -33.09
N ASP A 422 -9.66 -9.12 -32.20
CA ASP A 422 -9.51 -7.87 -31.44
C ASP A 422 -8.45 -8.02 -30.31
N VAL A 423 -8.11 -9.26 -29.96
CA VAL A 423 -7.03 -9.61 -29.02
C VAL A 423 -5.84 -10.29 -29.71
N GLY A 424 -5.73 -10.12 -31.04
CA GLY A 424 -4.61 -10.64 -31.82
C GLY A 424 -4.63 -12.15 -32.08
N LEU A 425 -5.74 -12.84 -31.74
CA LEU A 425 -5.90 -14.26 -32.00
C LEU A 425 -6.55 -14.49 -33.38
N VAL A 426 -5.80 -15.10 -34.29
CA VAL A 426 -6.24 -15.36 -35.68
C VAL A 426 -7.07 -16.62 -35.85
N GLN A 427 -7.05 -17.51 -34.86
CA GLN A 427 -7.86 -18.73 -34.79
C GLN A 427 -8.51 -18.82 -33.42
N ALA A 428 -9.63 -19.55 -33.35
CA ALA A 428 -10.25 -19.81 -32.07
C ALA A 428 -9.31 -20.64 -31.17
N PRO A 429 -9.20 -20.30 -29.88
CA PRO A 429 -8.38 -21.06 -28.97
C PRO A 429 -8.93 -22.47 -28.84
N LEU A 430 -8.06 -23.49 -28.80
CA LEU A 430 -8.49 -24.87 -28.56
C LEU A 430 -8.83 -25.11 -27.07
N HIS A 431 -8.19 -24.33 -26.19
CA HIS A 431 -8.29 -24.47 -24.75
C HIS A 431 -8.47 -23.10 -24.11
N LEU A 432 -9.73 -22.76 -23.83
CA LEU A 432 -10.13 -21.54 -23.13
C LEU A 432 -10.68 -21.90 -21.75
N ARG A 433 -10.12 -21.32 -20.69
CA ARG A 433 -10.52 -21.61 -19.32
C ARG A 433 -10.93 -20.35 -18.58
N ASP A 434 -12.09 -20.36 -17.94
CA ASP A 434 -12.49 -19.36 -16.95
C ASP A 434 -11.86 -19.70 -15.60
N LEU A 435 -11.02 -18.79 -15.10
CA LEU A 435 -10.19 -18.97 -13.92
C LEU A 435 -10.95 -18.75 -12.60
N TRP A 436 -12.09 -18.05 -12.65
CA TRP A 436 -12.97 -17.88 -11.49
C TRP A 436 -14.02 -18.98 -11.41
N ALA A 437 -14.50 -19.48 -12.55
CA ALA A 437 -15.40 -20.62 -12.60
C ALA A 437 -14.69 -21.97 -12.55
N HIS A 438 -13.36 -22.00 -12.72
CA HIS A 438 -12.53 -23.20 -12.82
C HIS A 438 -12.98 -24.18 -13.93
N LYS A 439 -13.44 -23.64 -15.06
CA LYS A 439 -14.08 -24.43 -16.13
C LYS A 439 -13.50 -24.08 -17.50
N TYR A 440 -13.30 -25.11 -18.32
CA TYR A 440 -13.09 -24.91 -19.74
C TYR A 440 -14.39 -24.46 -20.39
N LEU A 441 -14.30 -23.46 -21.27
CA LEU A 441 -15.42 -22.90 -22.00
C LEU A 441 -15.46 -23.49 -23.42
N THR A 442 -16.67 -23.61 -23.96
CA THR A 442 -16.84 -23.89 -25.38
C THR A 442 -16.35 -22.70 -26.20
N THR A 443 -15.42 -22.94 -27.11
CA THR A 443 -14.78 -21.91 -27.93
C THR A 443 -15.55 -21.75 -29.23
N HIS A 444 -16.11 -20.57 -29.47
CA HIS A 444 -16.71 -20.25 -30.77
C HIS A 444 -15.62 -19.80 -31.75
N SER A 445 -15.84 -20.01 -33.04
CA SER A 445 -14.86 -19.69 -34.08
C SER A 445 -14.51 -18.20 -34.15
N SER A 446 -15.44 -17.31 -33.77
CA SER A 446 -15.31 -15.86 -33.91
C SER A 446 -14.94 -15.11 -32.63
N GLY A 447 -15.24 -15.64 -31.44
CA GLY A 447 -15.07 -14.91 -30.19
C GLY A 447 -15.67 -15.58 -28.96
N VAL A 448 -15.78 -14.81 -27.87
CA VAL A 448 -16.51 -15.16 -26.65
C VAL A 448 -17.52 -14.06 -26.34
N ALA A 449 -18.69 -14.45 -25.84
CA ALA A 449 -19.69 -13.53 -25.33
C ALA A 449 -19.99 -13.88 -23.87
N ALA A 450 -20.13 -12.86 -23.03
CA ALA A 450 -20.47 -13.01 -21.62
C ALA A 450 -21.38 -11.88 -21.16
N THR A 451 -22.22 -12.14 -20.18
CA THR A 451 -22.97 -11.11 -19.46
C THR A 451 -22.32 -10.95 -18.10
N LEU A 452 -21.81 -9.75 -17.83
CA LEU A 452 -21.13 -9.41 -16.59
C LEU A 452 -22.04 -8.52 -15.74
N ASP A 453 -22.21 -8.87 -14.48
CA ASP A 453 -22.85 -8.02 -13.49
C ASP A 453 -22.02 -6.75 -13.23
N SER A 454 -22.60 -5.82 -12.46
CA SER A 454 -21.90 -4.63 -11.99
C SER A 454 -20.53 -5.00 -11.42
N HIS A 455 -19.49 -4.30 -11.87
CA HIS A 455 -18.14 -4.43 -11.31
C HIS A 455 -17.51 -5.83 -11.41
N GLN A 456 -18.09 -6.73 -12.19
CA GLN A 456 -17.62 -8.10 -12.35
C GLN A 456 -16.49 -8.19 -13.38
N THR A 457 -15.52 -9.07 -13.10
CA THR A 457 -14.49 -9.48 -14.05
C THR A 457 -14.69 -10.92 -14.52
N LEU A 458 -14.58 -11.13 -15.83
CA LEU A 458 -14.32 -12.45 -16.41
C LEU A 458 -12.83 -12.57 -16.72
N LEU A 459 -12.18 -13.58 -16.15
CA LEU A 459 -10.74 -13.80 -16.32
C LEU A 459 -10.53 -15.14 -17.02
N LEU A 460 -9.99 -15.08 -18.23
CA LEU A 460 -9.84 -16.21 -19.11
C LEU A 460 -8.35 -16.51 -19.33
N ARG A 461 -7.98 -17.78 -19.38
CA ARG A 461 -6.68 -18.22 -19.90
C ARG A 461 -6.87 -18.96 -21.21
N VAL A 462 -6.10 -18.55 -22.19
CA VAL A 462 -5.97 -19.15 -23.51
C VAL A 462 -4.65 -19.92 -23.53
N TYR A 463 -4.72 -21.24 -23.59
CA TYR A 463 -3.52 -22.06 -23.72
C TYR A 463 -3.09 -22.18 -25.18
N PRO A 464 -1.78 -22.28 -25.46
CA PRO A 464 -1.30 -22.62 -26.80
C PRO A 464 -1.83 -24.00 -27.22
N SER A 465 -1.91 -24.19 -28.54
CA SER A 465 -2.38 -25.44 -29.18
C SER A 465 -1.34 -26.55 -29.13
#